data_AF-A0A950Z7V9-F1
#
_entry.id   AF-A0A950Z7V9-F1
#
_cell.length_a   1.000
_cell.length_b   1.000
_cell.length_c   1.000
_cell.angle_alpha   90.00
_cell.angle_beta   90.00
_cell.angle_gamma   90.00
#
_symmetry.space_group_name_H-M   'P 1'
#
loop_
_entity.id
_entity.type
_entity.pdbx_description
1 polymer ?
#
loop_
_entity_poly.entity_id
_entity_poly.type
_entity_poly.pdbx_seq_one_letter_code
_entity_poly.pdbx_strand_id
1 'polypeptide(L)'
;MKLDQSLPARFGDVRVHVLEVSVTGFLLAHEGRIAPGLTQPLVIDWQGRDVELVCNVVRSTLWRLAKTMGATSIYHSGVRIMSEIGDSRRALRELIAERIIRALDEQKANARGIPPLAAYMYQPGKGELYRRCEFIDGTWRKTETIRIEQPANGFTVSAEIDPLQVDVLCRTWESTTAEGKRLTQMLAELSIRKSEGVPTRRYEP
;
A
#
# COMPACT_ATOMS: atom_id res chain seq x y z
N MET A 1 4.95 1.59 2.36
CA MET A 1 4.93 3.02 2.76
C MET A 1 4.99 3.10 4.26
N LYS A 2 5.78 4.04 4.78
CA LYS A 2 5.79 4.36 6.20
C LYS A 2 4.59 5.24 6.54
N LEU A 3 3.96 4.93 7.66
CA LEU A 3 2.85 5.70 8.20
C LEU A 3 3.42 6.84 9.07
N ASP A 4 2.92 8.05 8.88
CA ASP A 4 3.17 9.22 9.74
C ASP A 4 2.57 9.04 11.14
N GLN A 5 1.44 8.35 11.24
CA GLN A 5 0.84 7.90 12.50
C GLN A 5 0.62 6.39 12.43
N SER A 6 1.13 5.68 13.43
CA SER A 6 0.96 4.22 13.53
C SER A 6 -0.49 3.84 13.76
N LEU A 7 -0.94 2.75 13.14
CA LEU A 7 -2.29 2.22 13.35
C LEU A 7 -2.31 1.17 14.46
N PRO A 8 -3.24 1.23 15.43
CA PRO A 8 -3.42 0.16 16.40
C PRO A 8 -3.91 -1.11 15.70
N ALA A 9 -3.38 -2.25 16.10
CA ALA A 9 -3.76 -3.54 15.55
C ALA A 9 -3.53 -4.67 16.56
N ARG A 10 -4.01 -5.86 16.22
CA ARG A 10 -3.75 -7.10 16.96
C ARG A 10 -3.17 -8.16 16.03
N PHE A 11 -2.09 -8.81 16.46
CA PHE A 11 -1.54 -9.98 15.78
C PHE A 11 -1.76 -11.20 16.69
N GLY A 12 -2.81 -11.97 16.40
CA GLY A 12 -3.41 -12.91 17.34
C GLY A 12 -3.82 -12.20 18.64
N ASP A 13 -3.23 -12.60 19.76
CA ASP A 13 -3.47 -12.00 21.08
C ASP A 13 -2.50 -10.86 21.44
N VAL A 14 -1.53 -10.57 20.57
CA VAL A 14 -0.53 -9.53 20.84
C VAL A 14 -1.03 -8.20 20.31
N ARG A 15 -1.04 -7.17 21.18
CA ARG A 15 -1.26 -5.78 20.76
C ARG A 15 -0.04 -5.28 20.00
N VAL A 16 -0.27 -4.75 18.80
CA VAL A 16 0.79 -4.26 17.91
C VAL A 16 0.41 -2.90 17.35
N HIS A 17 1.41 -2.20 16.82
CA HIS A 17 1.23 -0.97 16.06
C HIS A 17 1.79 -1.15 14.65
N VAL A 18 0.98 -0.87 13.62
CA VAL A 18 1.43 -0.88 12.24
C VAL A 18 2.23 0.39 11.98
N LEU A 19 3.49 0.24 11.58
CA LEU A 19 4.41 1.33 11.25
C LEU A 19 4.53 1.55 9.74
N GLU A 20 4.45 0.46 8.97
CA GLU A 20 4.48 0.51 7.51
C GLU A 20 3.42 -0.41 6.94
N VAL A 21 2.80 0.03 5.85
CA VAL A 21 1.79 -0.72 5.11
C VAL A 21 2.18 -0.90 3.65
N SER A 22 1.86 -2.07 3.11
CA SER A 22 1.88 -2.37 1.69
C SER A 22 0.77 -3.36 1.37
N VAL A 23 0.49 -3.53 0.08
CA VAL A 23 -0.37 -4.58 -0.45
C VAL A 23 0.16 -6.01 -0.24
N THR A 24 1.41 -6.18 0.21
CA THR A 24 2.02 -7.50 0.41
C THR A 24 2.30 -7.85 1.87
N GLY A 25 2.17 -6.88 2.78
CA GLY A 25 2.68 -7.03 4.14
C GLY A 25 2.81 -5.72 4.89
N PHE A 26 3.21 -5.85 6.15
CA PHE A 26 3.27 -4.77 7.12
C PHE A 26 4.58 -4.81 7.91
N LEU A 27 4.97 -3.66 8.43
CA LEU A 27 5.94 -3.57 9.53
C LEU A 27 5.19 -3.28 10.82
N LEU A 28 5.34 -4.17 11.81
CA LEU A 28 4.67 -4.09 13.10
C LEU A 28 5.68 -3.71 14.19
N ALA A 29 5.30 -2.83 15.11
CA ALA A 29 5.95 -2.61 16.39
C ALA A 29 5.16 -3.28 17.50
N HIS A 30 5.84 -3.97 18.41
CA HIS A 30 5.20 -4.67 19.52
C HIS A 30 6.15 -4.89 20.69
N GLU A 31 5.56 -5.20 21.83
CA GLU A 31 6.28 -5.57 23.04
C GLU A 31 6.46 -7.09 23.09
N GLY A 32 7.66 -7.52 23.46
CA GLY A 32 7.99 -8.94 23.52
C GLY A 32 8.38 -9.51 22.16
N ARG A 33 8.96 -10.71 22.18
CA ARG A 33 9.50 -11.33 20.96
C ARG A 33 8.43 -12.14 20.26
N ILE A 34 8.13 -11.79 19.02
CA ILE A 34 7.37 -12.63 18.10
C ILE A 34 8.36 -13.44 17.24
N ALA A 35 8.17 -14.76 17.19
CA ALA A 35 9.03 -15.67 16.45
C ALA A 35 8.82 -15.54 14.93
N PRO A 36 9.89 -15.50 14.12
CA PRO A 36 9.79 -15.70 12.68
C PRO A 36 9.14 -17.05 12.34
N GLY A 37 8.41 -17.11 11.24
CA GLY A 37 7.65 -18.28 10.81
C GLY A 37 6.27 -18.40 11.46
N LEU A 38 5.95 -17.62 12.50
CA LEU A 38 4.63 -17.62 13.10
C LEU A 38 3.58 -17.05 12.13
N THR A 39 2.49 -17.79 11.92
CA THR A 39 1.34 -17.34 11.14
C THR A 39 0.15 -17.12 12.06
N GLN A 40 -0.40 -15.90 12.04
CA GLN A 40 -1.55 -15.50 12.87
C GLN A 40 -2.41 -14.47 12.11
N PRO A 41 -3.68 -14.30 12.50
CA PRO A 41 -4.50 -13.20 12.01
C PRO A 41 -3.93 -11.85 12.50
N LEU A 42 -3.88 -10.88 11.59
CA LEU A 42 -3.65 -9.47 11.85
C LEU A 42 -5.00 -8.77 11.68
N VAL A 43 -5.49 -8.16 12.76
CA VAL A 43 -6.71 -7.34 12.76
C VAL A 43 -6.30 -5.89 12.95
N ILE A 44 -6.63 -5.04 11.98
CA ILE A 44 -6.39 -3.60 12.02
C ILE A 44 -7.74 -2.91 12.21
N ASP A 45 -7.86 -2.09 13.24
CA ASP A 45 -9.01 -1.20 13.42
C ASP A 45 -8.79 0.04 12.54
N TRP A 46 -9.64 0.19 11.52
CA TRP A 46 -9.61 1.34 10.63
C TRP A 46 -11.02 1.89 10.38
N GLN A 47 -11.27 3.12 10.85
CA GLN A 47 -12.57 3.81 10.72
C GLN A 47 -13.76 3.00 11.26
N GLY A 48 -13.55 2.21 12.31
CA GLY A 48 -14.60 1.34 12.86
C GLY A 48 -14.91 0.12 11.98
N ARG A 49 -14.04 -0.19 11.01
CA ARG A 49 -14.05 -1.44 10.24
C ARG A 49 -12.80 -2.25 10.60
N ASP A 50 -13.00 -3.52 10.88
CA ASP A 50 -11.90 -4.46 11.09
C ASP A 50 -11.38 -4.95 9.73
N VAL A 51 -10.10 -4.71 9.46
CA VAL A 51 -9.38 -5.30 8.32
C VAL A 51 -8.65 -6.53 8.83
N GLU A 52 -9.12 -7.72 8.43
CA GLU A 52 -8.59 -9.01 8.91
C GLU A 52 -7.80 -9.76 7.82
N LEU A 53 -6.54 -10.05 8.13
CA LEU A 53 -5.58 -10.64 7.19
C LEU A 53 -4.80 -11.75 7.88
N VAL A 54 -4.62 -12.90 7.23
CA VAL A 54 -3.72 -13.93 7.76
C VAL A 54 -2.30 -13.57 7.34
N CYS A 55 -1.41 -13.41 8.31
CA CYS A 55 -0.06 -12.90 8.11
C CYS A 55 1.00 -13.86 8.67
N ASN A 56 2.11 -14.04 7.96
CA ASN A 56 3.28 -14.78 8.41
C ASN A 56 4.44 -13.84 8.77
N VAL A 57 5.09 -14.06 9.91
CA VAL A 57 6.24 -13.28 10.36
C VAL A 57 7.48 -13.69 9.58
N VAL A 58 7.96 -12.83 8.70
CA VAL A 58 9.15 -13.10 7.88
C VAL A 58 10.45 -12.70 8.59
N ARG A 59 10.38 -11.72 9.49
CA ARG A 59 11.54 -11.26 10.28
C ARG A 59 11.08 -10.60 11.57
N SER A 60 11.93 -10.62 12.59
CA SER A 60 11.68 -9.98 13.89
C SER A 60 13.01 -9.49 14.45
N THR A 61 13.11 -8.18 14.68
CA THR A 61 14.35 -7.51 15.08
C THR A 61 14.10 -6.68 16.34
N LEU A 62 14.99 -6.80 17.33
CA LEU A 62 14.96 -5.94 18.50
C LEU A 62 15.26 -4.50 18.08
N TRP A 63 14.31 -3.60 18.28
CA TRP A 63 14.45 -2.20 17.93
C TRP A 63 14.92 -1.34 19.12
N ARG A 64 14.37 -1.62 20.30
CA ARG A 64 14.76 -0.94 21.54
C ARG A 64 14.83 -1.93 22.67
N LEU A 65 16.02 -2.07 23.26
CA LEU A 65 16.20 -2.84 24.48
C LEU A 65 15.71 -2.03 25.68
N ALA A 66 15.01 -2.68 26.60
CA ALA A 66 14.70 -2.14 27.90
C ALA A 66 15.99 -1.78 28.65
N LYS A 67 16.13 -0.52 29.09
CA LYS A 67 17.34 -0.03 29.78
C LYS A 67 17.21 -0.04 31.30
N THR A 68 16.01 -0.21 31.83
CA THR A 68 15.69 -0.15 33.26
C THR A 68 14.76 -1.30 33.64
N MET A 69 14.81 -1.72 34.91
CA MET A 69 13.79 -2.62 35.46
C MET A 69 12.41 -1.99 35.27
N GLY A 70 11.51 -2.71 34.62
CA GLY A 70 10.14 -2.27 34.32
C GLY A 70 9.93 -1.65 32.94
N ALA A 71 10.99 -1.36 32.16
CA ALA A 71 10.83 -0.97 30.76
C ALA A 71 10.61 -2.20 29.87
N THR A 72 9.76 -2.06 28.85
CA THR A 72 9.51 -3.10 27.84
C THR A 72 10.46 -2.95 26.65
N SER A 73 10.91 -4.08 26.12
CA SER A 73 11.70 -4.10 24.89
C SER A 73 10.76 -4.03 23.69
N ILE A 74 11.06 -3.15 22.73
CA ILE A 74 10.29 -2.98 21.51
C ILE A 74 10.95 -3.73 20.37
N TYR A 75 10.15 -4.53 19.68
CA TYR A 75 10.55 -5.29 18.51
C TYR A 75 9.83 -4.76 17.29
N HIS A 76 10.53 -4.78 16.15
CA HIS A 76 9.95 -4.56 14.84
C HIS A 76 9.89 -5.88 14.08
N SER A 77 8.69 -6.29 13.67
CA SER A 77 8.47 -7.50 12.90
C SER A 77 7.91 -7.18 11.53
N GLY A 78 8.56 -7.71 10.49
CA GLY A 78 8.00 -7.71 9.14
C GLY A 78 7.06 -8.90 9.01
N VAL A 79 5.83 -8.64 8.56
CA VAL A 79 4.85 -9.69 8.28
C VAL A 79 4.43 -9.65 6.81
N ARG A 80 4.21 -10.82 6.22
CA ARG A 80 3.73 -11.00 4.85
C ARG A 80 2.28 -11.48 4.88
N ILE A 81 1.43 -10.89 4.05
CA ILE A 81 0.05 -11.32 3.87
C ILE A 81 0.05 -12.67 3.16
N MET A 82 -0.61 -13.67 3.75
CA MET A 82 -0.75 -15.02 3.22
C MET A 82 -2.13 -15.22 2.59
N SER A 83 -3.18 -14.69 3.23
CA SER A 83 -4.54 -14.70 2.70
C SER A 83 -5.35 -13.56 3.29
N GLU A 84 -6.39 -13.18 2.56
CA GLU A 84 -7.31 -12.10 2.91
C GLU A 84 -8.67 -12.70 3.27
N ILE A 85 -9.35 -12.13 4.27
CA ILE A 85 -10.68 -12.60 4.70
C ILE A 85 -11.73 -11.58 4.26
N GLY A 86 -12.76 -12.03 3.53
CA GLY A 86 -13.87 -11.17 3.11
C GLY A 86 -13.45 -9.97 2.27
N ASP A 87 -13.92 -8.78 2.63
CA ASP A 87 -13.63 -7.52 1.92
C ASP A 87 -12.30 -6.85 2.38
N SER A 88 -11.48 -7.55 3.17
CA SER A 88 -10.27 -7.00 3.78
C SER A 88 -9.24 -6.52 2.75
N ARG A 89 -9.19 -7.13 1.56
CA ARG A 89 -8.32 -6.66 0.46
C ARG A 89 -8.72 -5.27 -0.03
N ARG A 90 -10.02 -5.07 -0.23
CA ARG A 90 -10.56 -3.79 -0.69
C ARG A 90 -10.35 -2.74 0.39
N ALA A 91 -10.70 -3.07 1.64
CA ALA A 91 -10.50 -2.17 2.78
C ALA A 91 -9.02 -1.80 2.95
N LEU A 92 -8.09 -2.74 2.80
CA LEU A 92 -6.64 -2.46 2.83
C LEU A 92 -6.22 -1.49 1.72
N ARG A 93 -6.73 -1.67 0.49
CA ARG A 93 -6.41 -0.78 -0.63
C ARG A 93 -6.97 0.62 -0.38
N GLU A 94 -8.19 0.72 0.13
CA GLU A 94 -8.82 1.99 0.50
C GLU A 94 -8.02 2.70 1.60
N LEU A 95 -7.58 1.97 2.63
CA LEU A 95 -6.71 2.47 3.69
C LEU A 95 -5.39 3.02 3.14
N ILE A 96 -4.69 2.24 2.30
CA ILE A 96 -3.42 2.66 1.70
C ILE A 96 -3.65 3.89 0.81
N ALA A 97 -4.69 3.88 -0.02
CA ALA A 97 -5.02 4.98 -0.91
C ALA A 97 -5.30 6.26 -0.12
N GLU A 98 -6.18 6.20 0.88
CA GLU A 98 -6.51 7.34 1.75
C GLU A 98 -5.25 7.92 2.39
N ARG A 99 -4.34 7.05 2.86
CA ARG A 99 -3.12 7.51 3.51
C ARG A 99 -2.17 8.20 2.54
N ILE A 100 -2.03 7.68 1.32
CA ILE A 100 -1.22 8.32 0.29
C ILE A 100 -1.85 9.65 -0.13
N ILE A 101 -3.17 9.69 -0.31
CA ILE A 101 -3.91 10.90 -0.68
C ILE A 101 -3.69 11.98 0.37
N ARG A 102 -3.86 11.63 1.65
CA ARG A 102 -3.62 12.56 2.75
C ARG A 102 -2.17 13.06 2.77
N ALA A 103 -1.20 12.17 2.57
CA ALA A 103 0.21 12.57 2.50
C ALA A 103 0.50 13.53 1.33
N LEU A 104 -0.13 13.32 0.17
CA LEU A 104 -0.04 14.21 -0.98
C LEU A 104 -0.72 15.57 -0.73
N ASP A 105 -1.88 15.58 -0.08
CA ASP A 105 -2.60 16.80 0.28
C ASP A 105 -1.85 17.61 1.35
N GLU A 106 -1.25 16.96 2.35
CA GLU A 106 -0.37 17.60 3.33
C GLU A 106 0.90 18.14 2.64
N GLN A 107 1.46 17.42 1.66
CA GLN A 107 2.57 17.92 0.85
C GLN A 107 2.17 19.17 0.05
N LYS A 108 0.95 19.21 -0.51
CA LYS A 108 0.38 20.35 -1.24
C LYS A 108 0.11 21.57 -0.35
N ALA A 109 -0.39 21.37 0.86
CA ALA A 109 -0.59 22.45 1.82
C ALA A 109 0.74 23.17 2.15
N ASN A 110 1.85 22.44 2.03
CA ASN A 110 3.21 22.94 2.24
C ASN A 110 3.92 23.40 0.94
N ALA A 111 3.49 22.94 -0.24
CA ALA A 111 4.07 23.28 -1.54
C ALA A 111 2.97 23.57 -2.58
N ARG A 112 2.89 24.84 -3.02
CA ARG A 112 1.96 25.41 -4.02
C ARG A 112 1.37 24.40 -5.03
N GLY A 113 0.08 24.08 -4.88
CA GLY A 113 -0.86 23.99 -6.01
C GLY A 113 -0.94 22.68 -6.82
N ILE A 114 -0.77 21.50 -6.22
CA ILE A 114 -0.95 20.22 -6.93
C ILE A 114 -2.45 19.83 -7.00
N PRO A 115 -3.02 19.43 -8.16
CA PRO A 115 -4.39 18.93 -8.28
C PRO A 115 -4.60 17.64 -7.45
N PRO A 116 -5.81 17.40 -6.90
CA PRO A 116 -6.09 16.20 -6.12
C PRO A 116 -5.99 14.95 -7.01
N LEU A 117 -4.91 14.17 -6.82
CA LEU A 117 -4.62 12.91 -7.51
C LEU A 117 -5.65 11.80 -7.21
N ALA A 118 -6.36 11.94 -6.08
CA ALA A 118 -7.26 10.97 -5.46
C ALA A 118 -8.46 10.56 -6.33
N ALA A 119 -9.13 11.54 -6.94
CA ALA A 119 -10.39 11.30 -7.67
C ALA A 119 -10.18 10.50 -8.97
N TYR A 120 -8.93 10.37 -9.42
CA TYR A 120 -8.57 9.91 -10.74
C TYR A 120 -7.91 8.51 -10.76
N MET A 121 -7.52 7.98 -9.60
CA MET A 121 -6.75 6.72 -9.53
C MET A 121 -7.49 5.54 -8.92
N TYR A 122 -8.70 5.74 -8.39
CA TYR A 122 -9.49 4.65 -7.82
C TYR A 122 -10.57 4.16 -8.79
N GLN A 123 -10.12 3.52 -9.87
CA GLN A 123 -10.92 2.54 -10.59
C GLN A 123 -10.10 1.25 -10.63
N PRO A 124 -10.46 0.21 -9.86
CA PRO A 124 -9.81 -1.08 -9.99
C PRO A 124 -10.02 -1.56 -11.43
N GLY A 125 -8.94 -1.65 -12.20
CA GLY A 125 -9.00 -2.15 -13.56
C GLY A 125 -9.53 -3.58 -13.55
N LYS A 126 -10.58 -3.85 -14.34
CA LYS A 126 -11.09 -5.21 -14.56
C LYS A 126 -10.32 -5.92 -15.69
N GLY A 127 -9.69 -5.16 -16.59
CA GLY A 127 -8.91 -5.65 -17.73
C GLY A 127 -7.51 -6.19 -17.41
N GLU A 128 -6.90 -6.80 -18.42
CA GLU A 128 -5.52 -7.32 -18.40
C GLU A 128 -4.51 -6.38 -19.06
N LEU A 129 -5.00 -5.26 -19.60
CA LEU A 129 -4.19 -4.24 -20.25
C LEU A 129 -3.91 -3.08 -19.31
N TYR A 130 -2.69 -2.58 -19.39
CA TYR A 130 -2.19 -1.47 -18.62
C TYR A 130 -1.66 -0.39 -19.55
N ARG A 131 -1.64 0.84 -19.08
CA ARG A 131 -1.00 1.97 -19.76
C ARG A 131 0.25 2.36 -18.99
N ARG A 132 1.41 2.16 -19.61
CA ARG A 132 2.70 2.60 -19.09
C ARG A 132 2.99 4.01 -19.60
N CYS A 133 3.17 4.94 -18.68
CA CYS A 133 3.51 6.34 -18.94
C CYS A 133 4.97 6.56 -18.49
N GLU A 134 5.85 6.86 -19.43
CA GLU A 134 7.28 7.10 -19.20
C GLU A 134 7.63 8.53 -19.60
N PHE A 135 8.31 9.24 -18.70
CA PHE A 135 8.84 10.57 -18.97
C PHE A 135 10.28 10.44 -19.45
N ILE A 136 10.51 10.72 -20.73
CA ILE A 136 11.80 10.55 -21.42
C ILE A 136 12.09 11.86 -22.16
N ASP A 137 13.27 12.44 -21.91
CA ASP A 137 13.74 13.65 -22.60
C ASP A 137 12.71 14.80 -22.62
N GLY A 138 12.04 15.02 -21.48
CA GLY A 138 11.04 16.08 -21.33
C GLY A 138 9.68 15.78 -21.96
N THR A 139 9.46 14.57 -22.48
CA THR A 139 8.23 14.18 -23.18
C THR A 139 7.63 12.92 -22.57
N TRP A 140 6.31 12.85 -22.52
CA TRP A 140 5.59 11.63 -22.11
C TRP A 140 5.44 10.66 -23.27
N ARG A 141 5.95 9.44 -23.09
CA ARG A 141 5.63 8.27 -23.89
C ARG A 141 4.57 7.44 -23.17
N LYS A 142 3.43 7.22 -23.81
CA LYS A 142 2.36 6.37 -23.30
C LYS A 142 2.26 5.12 -24.18
N THR A 143 2.28 3.94 -23.60
CA THR A 143 2.25 2.68 -24.35
C THR A 143 1.38 1.67 -23.61
N GLU A 144 0.52 0.96 -24.34
CA GLU A 144 -0.22 -0.16 -23.79
C GLU A 144 0.71 -1.34 -23.53
N THR A 145 0.50 -2.03 -22.41
CA THR A 145 1.36 -3.12 -21.97
C THR A 145 0.58 -4.11 -21.12
N ILE A 146 1.08 -5.34 -21.05
CA ILE A 146 0.63 -6.36 -20.09
C ILE A 146 1.49 -6.38 -18.82
N ARG A 147 2.55 -5.57 -18.79
CA ARG A 147 3.51 -5.47 -17.68
C ARG A 147 2.96 -4.58 -16.57
N ILE A 148 2.96 -5.07 -15.34
CA ILE A 148 2.43 -4.37 -14.16
C ILE A 148 3.48 -3.51 -13.45
N GLU A 149 4.76 -3.71 -13.78
CA GLU A 149 5.86 -3.05 -13.08
C GLU A 149 5.86 -1.54 -13.33
N GLN A 150 6.09 -0.76 -12.27
CA GLN A 150 6.22 0.68 -12.34
C GLN A 150 7.58 1.07 -12.97
N PRO A 151 7.63 1.91 -14.02
CA PRO A 151 8.88 2.47 -14.54
C PRO A 151 9.55 3.41 -13.52
N ALA A 152 10.88 3.47 -13.51
CA ALA A 152 11.62 4.39 -12.65
C ALA A 152 11.34 5.87 -12.99
N ASN A 153 11.06 6.17 -14.26
CA ASN A 153 10.84 7.50 -14.82
C ASN A 153 9.36 7.76 -15.15
N GLY A 154 8.42 7.16 -14.43
CA GLY A 154 6.99 7.41 -14.66
C GLY A 154 6.10 6.51 -13.81
N PHE A 155 4.99 6.04 -14.37
CA PHE A 155 4.08 5.11 -13.70
C PHE A 155 3.32 4.24 -14.71
N THR A 156 2.85 3.10 -14.25
CA THR A 156 1.93 2.21 -14.98
C THR A 156 0.58 2.24 -14.26
N VAL A 157 -0.52 2.32 -15.00
CA VAL A 157 -1.90 2.28 -14.48
C VAL A 157 -2.77 1.31 -15.27
N SER A 158 -3.95 0.98 -14.76
CA SER A 158 -4.99 0.29 -15.56
C SER A 158 -5.27 1.04 -16.87
N ALA A 159 -5.42 0.31 -17.99
CA ALA A 159 -5.80 0.91 -19.27
C ALA A 159 -7.23 1.48 -19.26
N GLU A 160 -8.05 1.05 -18.30
CA GLU A 160 -9.43 1.52 -18.10
C GLU A 160 -9.51 2.92 -17.48
N ILE A 161 -8.41 3.44 -16.92
CA ILE A 161 -8.37 4.81 -16.44
C ILE A 161 -8.55 5.76 -17.64
N ASP A 162 -9.46 6.70 -17.46
CA ASP A 162 -9.79 7.70 -18.46
C ASP A 162 -8.54 8.47 -18.95
N PRO A 163 -8.36 8.69 -20.27
CA PRO A 163 -7.17 9.34 -20.80
C PRO A 163 -6.91 10.75 -20.24
N LEU A 164 -7.94 11.55 -19.96
CA LEU A 164 -7.81 12.89 -19.38
C LEU A 164 -7.28 12.79 -17.95
N GLN A 165 -7.71 11.77 -17.21
CA GLN A 165 -7.17 11.48 -15.89
C GLN A 165 -5.68 11.13 -15.96
N VAL A 166 -5.28 10.30 -16.92
CA VAL A 166 -3.86 9.98 -17.16
C VAL A 166 -3.03 11.22 -17.49
N ASP A 167 -3.58 12.18 -18.24
CA ASP A 167 -2.90 13.47 -18.52
C ASP A 167 -2.67 14.29 -17.25
N VAL A 168 -3.65 14.35 -16.35
CA VAL A 168 -3.50 15.01 -15.04
C VAL A 168 -2.40 14.33 -14.22
N LEU A 169 -2.35 12.99 -14.21
CA LEU A 169 -1.30 12.24 -13.53
C LEU A 169 0.10 12.57 -14.08
N CYS A 170 0.23 12.65 -15.41
CA CYS A 170 1.48 13.01 -16.07
C CYS A 170 1.98 14.39 -15.61
N ARG A 171 1.11 15.41 -15.66
CA ARG A 171 1.45 16.78 -15.24
C ARG A 171 1.80 16.87 -13.75
N THR A 172 1.07 16.16 -12.89
CA THR A 172 1.38 16.13 -11.46
C THR A 172 2.71 15.44 -11.18
N TRP A 173 2.99 14.32 -11.85
CA TRP A 173 4.26 13.63 -11.70
C TRP A 173 5.45 14.52 -12.10
N GLU A 174 5.32 15.31 -13.17
CA GLU A 174 6.36 16.27 -13.59
C GLU A 174 6.64 17.35 -12.53
N SER A 175 5.58 17.90 -11.94
CA SER A 175 5.63 19.08 -11.06
C SER A 175 5.88 18.77 -9.58
N THR A 176 5.91 17.48 -9.20
CA THR A 176 6.08 17.06 -7.80
C THR A 176 7.51 16.65 -7.46
N THR A 177 7.78 16.51 -6.16
CA THR A 177 9.09 16.10 -5.63
C THR A 177 9.35 14.60 -5.85
N ALA A 178 10.57 14.15 -5.55
CA ALA A 178 10.89 12.72 -5.59
C ALA A 178 9.95 11.87 -4.70
N GLU A 179 9.51 12.39 -3.56
CA GLU A 179 8.55 11.71 -2.69
C GLU A 179 7.15 11.67 -3.32
N GLY A 180 6.67 12.78 -3.87
CA GLY A 180 5.38 12.81 -4.56
C GLY A 180 5.34 11.90 -5.80
N LYS A 181 6.47 11.74 -6.50
CA LYS A 181 6.62 10.78 -7.61
C LYS A 181 6.47 9.34 -7.12
N ARG A 182 7.08 9.00 -5.97
CA ARG A 182 6.94 7.68 -5.33
C ARG A 182 5.49 7.43 -4.90
N LEU A 183 4.84 8.41 -4.27
CA LEU A 183 3.44 8.31 -3.87
C LEU A 183 2.50 8.13 -5.07
N THR A 184 2.77 8.81 -6.19
CA THR A 184 2.04 8.62 -7.45
C THR A 184 2.19 7.20 -7.98
N GLN A 185 3.41 6.65 -8.01
CA GLN A 185 3.67 5.26 -8.39
C GLN A 185 2.95 4.26 -7.47
N MET A 186 2.90 4.55 -6.16
CA MET A 186 2.20 3.70 -5.21
C MET A 186 0.68 3.69 -5.45
N LEU A 187 0.05 4.84 -5.70
CA LEU A 187 -1.37 4.91 -6.07
C LEU A 187 -1.62 4.20 -7.41
N ALA A 188 -0.73 4.38 -8.38
CA ALA A 188 -0.80 3.72 -9.68
C ALA A 188 -0.73 2.18 -9.54
N GLU A 189 0.14 1.68 -8.67
CA GLU A 189 0.25 0.24 -8.37
C GLU A 189 -1.04 -0.32 -7.75
N LEU A 190 -1.73 0.45 -6.91
CA LEU A 190 -3.05 0.05 -6.42
C LEU A 190 -4.01 -0.17 -7.60
N SER A 191 -4.05 0.70 -8.61
CA SER A 191 -4.98 0.54 -9.75
C SER A 191 -4.78 -0.75 -10.56
N ILE A 192 -3.59 -1.36 -10.51
CA ILE A 192 -3.20 -2.52 -11.32
C ILE A 192 -3.41 -3.85 -10.62
N ARG A 193 -3.17 -3.92 -9.30
CA ARG A 193 -3.23 -5.20 -8.58
C ARG A 193 -4.69 -5.65 -8.49
N LYS A 194 -5.08 -6.66 -9.27
CA LYS A 194 -6.44 -7.23 -9.28
C LYS A 194 -6.88 -7.59 -7.84
N SER A 195 -8.16 -7.41 -7.54
CA SER A 195 -8.83 -8.22 -6.53
C SER A 195 -8.76 -9.67 -7.00
N GLU A 196 -8.08 -10.56 -6.28
CA GLU A 196 -8.23 -11.98 -6.59
C GLU A 196 -9.71 -12.33 -6.43
N GLY A 197 -10.33 -12.74 -7.54
CA GLY A 197 -11.61 -13.41 -7.49
C GLY A 197 -11.47 -14.63 -6.58
N VAL A 198 -12.47 -14.82 -5.74
CA VAL A 198 -12.71 -16.01 -4.91
C VAL A 198 -12.13 -17.26 -5.58
N PRO A 199 -11.34 -18.11 -4.89
CA PRO A 199 -10.88 -19.37 -5.46
C PRO A 199 -12.10 -20.18 -5.91
N THR A 200 -12.24 -20.36 -7.22
CA THR A 200 -13.23 -21.29 -7.76
C THR A 200 -12.81 -22.67 -7.29
N ARG A 201 -13.58 -23.23 -6.35
CA ARG A 201 -13.49 -24.64 -5.94
C ARG A 201 -13.42 -25.49 -7.21
N ARG A 202 -12.29 -26.14 -7.44
CA ARG A 202 -12.21 -27.24 -8.41
C ARG A 202 -13.15 -28.33 -7.91
N TYR A 203 -14.19 -28.60 -8.67
CA TYR A 203 -14.98 -29.81 -8.55
C TYR A 203 -14.15 -30.92 -9.21
N GLU A 204 -13.67 -31.88 -8.41
CA GLU A 204 -13.18 -33.14 -8.94
C GLU A 204 -14.36 -34.12 -8.93
N PRO A 205 -14.72 -34.71 -10.09
CA PRO A 205 -15.81 -35.68 -10.19
C PRO A 205 -15.51 -37.01 -9.50
#